data_AF-A0A2V9IWC1-F1
#
_entry.id   AF-A0A2V9IWC1-F1
#
_cell.length_a   1.000
_cell.length_b   1.000
_cell.length_c   1.000
_cell.angle_alpha   90.00
_cell.angle_beta   90.00
_cell.angle_gamma   90.00
#
_symmetry.space_group_name_H-M   'P 1'
#
loop_
_entity.id
_entity.type
_entity.pdbx_description
1 polymer ?
#
loop_
_entity_poly.entity_id
_entity_poly.type
_entity_poly.pdbx_seq_one_letter_code
_entity_poly.pdbx_strand_id
1 'polypeptide(L)'
;MHENMVILDDKLHRAAKEYAARHGTTLAALIEEALRLRLSQRREAGTRRPVRLPTFRGDGLQPGITLDDMGTVYDRLDGLR
;
A
#
# COMPACT_ATOMS: atom_id res chain seq x y z
N MET A 1 25.56 -14.60 -12.57
CA MET A 1 24.43 -15.15 -11.80
C MET A 1 25.02 -16.10 -10.76
N HIS A 2 24.53 -16.09 -9.52
CA HIS A 2 24.97 -17.04 -8.50
C HIS A 2 23.89 -18.11 -8.36
N GLU A 3 24.26 -19.39 -8.47
CA GLU A 3 23.36 -20.49 -8.21
C GLU A 3 23.29 -20.75 -6.71
N ASN A 4 22.08 -20.79 -6.16
CA ASN A 4 21.87 -20.97 -4.73
C ASN A 4 20.80 -22.05 -4.51
N MET A 5 21.11 -23.05 -3.69
CA MET A 5 20.15 -24.10 -3.35
C MET A 5 19.39 -23.72 -2.09
N VAL A 6 18.06 -23.85 -2.14
CA VAL A 6 17.17 -23.61 -1.00
C VAL A 6 16.31 -24.84 -0.78
N ILE A 7 16.13 -25.23 0.48
CA ILE A 7 15.27 -26.35 0.87
C ILE A 7 13.86 -25.80 1.12
N LEU A 8 12.86 -26.37 0.46
CA LEU A 8 11.45 -26.03 0.63
C LEU A 8 10.68 -27.28 1.04
N ASP A 9 9.61 -27.09 1.82
CA ASP A 9 8.60 -28.13 2.04
C ASP A 9 7.97 -28.55 0.70
N ASP A 10 7.70 -29.85 0.54
CA ASP A 10 7.20 -30.44 -0.71
C ASP A 10 5.84 -29.87 -1.14
N LYS A 11 4.94 -29.62 -0.18
CA LYS A 11 3.61 -29.06 -0.49
C LYS A 11 3.77 -27.63 -1.00
N LEU A 12 4.63 -26.84 -0.36
CA LEU A 12 4.93 -25.48 -0.81
C LEU A 12 5.60 -25.48 -2.18
N HIS A 13 6.57 -26.35 -2.42
CA HIS A 13 7.26 -26.46 -3.71
C HIS A 13 6.27 -26.80 -4.84
N ARG A 14 5.35 -27.75 -4.61
CA ARG A 14 4.31 -28.10 -5.59
C ARG A 14 3.36 -26.93 -5.85
N ALA A 15 2.86 -26.28 -4.81
CA ALA A 15 1.97 -25.13 -4.94
C ALA A 15 2.63 -23.97 -5.71
N ALA A 16 3.91 -23.70 -5.42
CA ALA A 16 4.67 -22.66 -6.11
C ALA A 16 4.89 -23.00 -7.60
N LYS A 17 5.16 -24.26 -7.94
CA LYS A 17 5.25 -24.69 -9.35
C LYS A 17 3.92 -24.56 -10.08
N GLU A 18 2.82 -24.99 -9.48
CA GLU A 18 1.49 -24.84 -10.08
C GLU A 18 1.14 -23.37 -10.31
N TYR A 19 1.43 -22.51 -9.34
CA TYR A 19 1.24 -21.07 -9.47
C TYR A 19 2.08 -20.51 -10.62
N ALA A 20 3.38 -20.83 -10.67
CA ALA A 20 4.28 -20.33 -11.71
C ALA A 20 3.80 -20.75 -13.12
N ALA A 21 3.41 -22.02 -13.28
CA ALA A 21 2.88 -22.53 -14.54
C ALA A 21 1.58 -21.82 -14.96
N ARG A 22 0.64 -21.63 -14.02
CA ARG A 22 -0.63 -20.93 -14.29
C ARG A 22 -0.42 -19.48 -14.72
N HIS A 23 0.64 -18.83 -14.25
CA HIS A 23 0.94 -17.42 -14.54
C HIS A 23 2.00 -17.25 -15.63
N GLY A 24 2.42 -18.32 -16.32
CA GLY A 24 3.39 -18.25 -17.41
C GLY A 24 4.79 -17.78 -16.98
N THR A 25 5.18 -18.06 -15.73
CA THR A 25 6.49 -17.69 -15.17
C THR A 25 7.26 -18.92 -14.68
N THR A 26 8.51 -18.73 -14.29
CA THR A 26 9.34 -19.80 -13.71
C THR A 26 9.31 -19.76 -12.19
N LEU A 27 9.56 -20.91 -11.55
CA LEU A 27 9.70 -20.97 -10.08
C LEU A 27 10.80 -20.02 -9.58
N ALA A 28 11.92 -19.93 -10.30
CA ALA A 28 13.01 -19.03 -9.94
C ALA A 28 12.60 -17.55 -9.99
N ALA A 29 11.92 -17.13 -11.06
CA ALA A 29 11.42 -15.76 -11.19
C ALA A 29 10.39 -15.43 -10.10
N LEU A 30 9.49 -16.37 -9.79
CA LEU A 30 8.52 -16.24 -8.70
C LEU A 30 9.21 -16.06 -7.33
N ILE A 31 10.22 -16.88 -7.04
CA ILE A 31 10.99 -16.77 -5.79
C ILE A 31 11.72 -15.43 -5.73
N GLU A 32 12.35 -15.00 -6.83
CA GLU A 32 13.06 -13.74 -6.88
C GLU A 32 12.12 -12.53 -6.65
N GLU A 33 10.95 -12.54 -7.29
CA GLU A 33 9.91 -11.52 -7.08
C GLU A 33 9.45 -11.47 -5.62
N ALA A 34 9.12 -12.63 -5.04
CA ALA A 34 8.69 -12.72 -3.64
C ALA A 34 9.75 -12.19 -2.67
N LEU A 35 11.03 -12.50 -2.92
CA LEU A 35 12.15 -11.98 -2.13
C LEU A 35 12.27 -10.46 -2.26
N ARG A 36 12.19 -9.90 -3.47
CA ARG A 36 12.21 -8.44 -3.68
C ARG A 36 11.06 -7.74 -2.96
N LEU A 37 9.85 -8.26 -3.07
CA LEU A 37 8.66 -7.73 -2.39
C LEU A 37 8.85 -7.75 -0.87
N ARG A 38 9.30 -8.88 -0.31
CA ARG A 38 9.48 -8.98 1.15
C ARG A 38 10.59 -8.07 1.68
N LEU A 39 11.68 -7.92 0.92
CA LEU A 39 12.81 -7.09 1.32
C LEU A 39 12.54 -5.59 1.12
N SER A 40 11.75 -5.21 0.12
CA SER A 40 11.32 -3.82 -0.10
C SER A 40 10.36 -3.34 0.98
N GLN A 41 9.34 -4.14 1.33
CA GLN A 41 8.41 -3.84 2.44
C GLN A 41 9.15 -3.58 3.76
N ARG A 42 10.21 -4.36 4.05
CA ARG A 42 11.03 -4.16 5.24
C ARG A 42 11.80 -2.83 5.22
N ARG A 43 12.22 -2.35 4.05
CA ARG A 43 12.88 -1.04 3.90
C ARG A 43 11.89 0.11 4.08
N GLU A 44 10.68 -0.02 3.58
CA GLU A 44 9.64 1.02 3.68
C GLU A 44 9.05 1.14 5.09
N ALA A 45 8.88 0.01 5.79
CA ALA A 45 8.36 0.00 7.16
C ALA A 45 9.26 0.77 8.16
N GLY A 46 10.56 0.88 7.89
CA GLY A 46 11.51 1.65 8.71
C GLY A 46 11.65 3.12 8.31
N THR A 47 11.09 3.55 7.19
CA THR A 47 11.36 4.88 6.59
C THR A 47 10.15 5.78 6.46
N ARG A 48 8.93 5.30 6.72
CA ARG A 48 7.75 6.16 6.69
C ARG A 48 7.74 7.08 7.91
N ARG A 49 8.26 8.30 7.73
CA ARG A 49 8.09 9.38 8.72
C ARG A 49 6.59 9.55 8.98
N PRO A 50 6.16 9.66 10.25
CA PRO A 50 4.76 9.92 10.56
C PRO A 50 4.32 11.20 9.85
N VAL A 51 3.22 11.12 9.10
CA VAL A 51 2.61 12.29 8.47
C VAL A 51 2.00 13.13 9.58
N ARG A 52 2.52 14.35 9.79
CA ARG A 52 1.83 15.34 10.62
C ARG A 52 0.73 15.97 9.79
N LEU A 53 -0.52 15.55 10.05
CA LEU A 53 -1.67 16.23 9.47
C LEU A 53 -1.78 17.62 10.10
N PRO A 54 -1.91 18.69 9.29
CA PRO A 54 -2.21 20.00 9.84
C PRO A 54 -3.54 19.92 10.57
N THR A 55 -3.55 20.28 11.85
CA THR A 55 -4.78 20.44 12.63
C THR A 55 -5.10 21.92 12.72
N PHE A 56 -6.39 22.25 12.71
CA PHE A 56 -6.86 23.58 13.05
C PHE A 56 -7.54 23.53 14.41
N ARG A 57 -7.37 24.59 15.21
CA ARG A 57 -8.16 24.79 16.42
C ARG A 57 -9.44 25.49 15.98
N GLY A 58 -10.58 24.80 16.04
CA GLY A 58 -11.90 25.35 15.73
C GLY A 58 -12.89 25.03 16.85
N ASP A 59 -14.00 25.77 16.89
CA ASP A 59 -15.02 25.68 17.93
C ASP A 59 -16.12 24.64 17.62
N GLY A 60 -15.80 23.67 16.74
CA GLY A 60 -16.72 22.63 16.28
C GLY A 60 -17.09 22.77 14.81
N LEU A 61 -18.19 22.11 14.42
CA LEU A 61 -18.71 22.18 13.07
C LEU A 61 -19.30 23.57 12.80
N GLN A 62 -19.14 24.07 11.57
CA GLN A 62 -19.76 25.32 11.18
C GLN A 62 -21.27 25.10 10.93
N PRO A 63 -22.17 25.78 11.65
CA PRO A 63 -23.61 25.63 11.46
C PRO A 63 -24.04 26.00 10.03
N GLY A 64 -24.97 25.22 9.47
CA GLY A 64 -25.50 25.45 8.12
C GLY A 64 -24.62 24.96 6.98
N ILE A 65 -23.46 24.36 7.28
CA ILE A 65 -22.60 23.71 6.28
C ILE A 65 -22.73 22.20 6.43
N THR A 66 -23.07 21.53 5.34
CA THR A 66 -23.11 20.07 5.27
C THR A 66 -22.23 19.56 4.14
N LEU A 67 -21.53 18.44 4.37
CA LEU A 67 -20.68 17.80 3.37
C LEU A 67 -21.49 17.02 2.32
N ASP A 68 -22.78 16.77 2.60
CA ASP A 68 -23.70 16.13 1.65
C ASP A 68 -24.20 17.10 0.56
N ASP A 69 -24.00 18.41 0.78
CA ASP A 69 -24.29 19.47 -0.18
C ASP A 69 -23.05 20.38 -0.33
N MET A 70 -22.25 20.05 -1.34
CA MET A 70 -21.03 20.79 -1.66
C MET A 70 -21.29 22.26 -2.03
N GLY A 71 -22.52 22.64 -2.39
CA GLY A 71 -22.89 24.04 -2.64
C GLY A 71 -22.70 24.91 -1.39
N THR A 72 -23.16 24.42 -0.23
CA THR A 72 -23.00 25.12 1.06
C THR A 72 -21.54 25.30 1.48
N VAL A 73 -20.67 24.38 1.06
CA VAL A 73 -19.23 24.44 1.31
C VAL A 73 -18.57 25.48 0.41
N TYR A 74 -18.89 25.48 -0.89
CA TYR A 74 -18.30 26.42 -1.84
C TYR A 74 -18.70 27.87 -1.56
N ASP A 75 -19.99 28.13 -1.30
CA ASP A 75 -20.48 29.47 -0.93
C ASP A 75 -19.73 30.01 0.31
N ARG A 76 -19.43 29.13 1.27
CA ARG A 76 -18.65 29.50 2.45
C ARG A 76 -17.21 29.85 2.11
N LEU A 77 -16.55 29.05 1.27
CA LEU A 77 -15.15 29.23 0.88
C LEU A 77 -14.97 30.50 0.04
N ASP A 78 -15.92 30.80 -0.84
CA ASP A 78 -15.88 32.01 -1.67
C ASP A 78 -16.07 33.29 -0.85
N GLY A 79 -16.81 33.20 0.27
CA GLY A 79 -16.96 34.28 1.25
C GLY A 79 -15.76 34.49 2.19
N LEU A 80 -14.66 33.74 2.07
CA LEU A 80 -13.44 33.90 2.88
C LEU A 80 -12.38 34.83 2.25
N ARG A 81 -12.70 35.48 1.13
CA ARG A 81 -11.75 36.31 0.37
C ARG A 81 -11.51 37.69 0.97
#